data_AF-A0A8T6C979-F1
#
_entry.id   AF-A0A8T6C979-F1
#
_cell.length_a   1.000
_cell.length_b   1.000
_cell.length_c   1.000
_cell.angle_alpha   90.00
_cell.angle_beta   90.00
_cell.angle_gamma   90.00
#
_symmetry.space_group_name_H-M   'P 1'
#
loop_
_entity.id
_entity.type
_entity.pdbx_description
1 polymer ?
#
loop_
_entity_poly.entity_id
_entity_poly.type
_entity_poly.pdbx_seq_one_letter_code
_entity_poly.pdbx_strand_id
1 'polypeptide(L)'
;MADGKGKPRQRVAKGRRPFFLDSPDSDKLLAMIVALVGEVSVVKERLDTHERLAARGKVATADEIENYAPDADVEDEREAWRVAMLDRVFRIISATRDMDDSTSV
;
A
#
# COMPACT_ATOMS: atom_id res chain seq x y z
N MET A 1 14.39 45.68 -27.23
CA MET A 1 13.43 44.81 -27.95
C MET A 1 13.85 43.37 -27.76
N ALA A 2 13.15 42.61 -26.90
CA ALA A 2 12.92 41.16 -26.97
C ALA A 2 12.48 40.67 -25.56
N ASP A 3 11.16 40.75 -25.32
CA ASP A 3 10.46 40.21 -24.15
C ASP A 3 10.39 38.68 -24.27
N GLY A 4 11.26 37.97 -23.54
CA GLY A 4 11.38 36.52 -23.57
C GLY A 4 10.33 35.82 -22.70
N LYS A 5 9.06 35.83 -23.12
CA LYS A 5 7.98 35.08 -22.46
C LYS A 5 8.06 33.60 -22.83
N GLY A 6 8.68 32.79 -21.96
CA GLY A 6 8.67 31.33 -22.06
C GLY A 6 7.25 30.76 -22.04
N LYS A 7 6.95 29.85 -22.97
CA LYS A 7 5.66 29.14 -23.06
C LYS A 7 5.34 28.46 -21.72
N PRO A 8 4.14 28.64 -21.14
CA PRO A 8 3.81 28.01 -19.86
C PRO A 8 3.86 26.49 -20.00
N ARG A 9 4.60 25.82 -19.10
CA ARG A 9 4.66 24.36 -19.04
C ARG A 9 3.26 23.83 -18.73
N GLN A 10 2.80 22.87 -19.50
CA GLN A 10 1.50 22.23 -19.29
C GLN A 10 1.49 21.52 -17.93
N ARG A 11 0.73 22.06 -16.96
CA ARG A 11 0.71 21.62 -15.56
C ARG A 11 -0.18 20.41 -15.28
N VAL A 12 -0.78 19.81 -16.31
CA VAL A 12 -1.72 18.70 -16.16
C VAL A 12 -1.23 17.54 -17.03
N ALA A 13 -0.89 16.43 -16.38
CA ALA A 13 -0.61 15.18 -17.08
C ALA A 13 -1.89 14.75 -17.81
N LYS A 14 -1.84 14.67 -19.14
CA LYS A 14 -2.97 14.23 -20.00
C LYS A 14 -3.18 12.72 -19.98
N GLY A 15 -2.76 12.02 -18.93
CA GLY A 15 -2.97 10.58 -18.81
C GLY A 15 -4.37 10.29 -18.31
N ARG A 16 -5.22 9.68 -19.14
CA ARG A 16 -6.41 9.01 -18.63
C ARG A 16 -5.94 7.92 -17.67
N ARG A 17 -6.52 7.83 -16.47
CA ARG A 17 -6.17 6.77 -15.50
C ARG A 17 -6.28 5.42 -16.23
N PRO A 18 -5.21 4.61 -16.30
CA PRO A 18 -5.27 3.32 -16.96
C PRO A 18 -6.27 2.43 -16.22
N PHE A 19 -7.09 1.74 -17.00
CA PHE A 19 -8.00 0.71 -16.53
C PHE A 19 -7.41 -0.63 -16.95
N PHE A 20 -7.31 -1.57 -16.01
CA PHE A 20 -6.61 -2.84 -16.19
C PHE A 20 -7.58 -4.03 -16.18
N LEU A 21 -8.77 -3.86 -15.63
CA LEU A 21 -9.80 -4.89 -15.56
C LEU A 21 -10.94 -4.63 -16.57
N ASP A 22 -11.72 -5.66 -16.84
CA ASP A 22 -12.79 -5.66 -17.85
C ASP A 22 -13.82 -4.53 -17.69
N SER A 23 -14.02 -4.07 -16.45
CA SER A 23 -14.90 -2.94 -16.17
C SER A 23 -14.17 -1.84 -15.39
N PRO A 24 -14.39 -0.55 -15.74
CA PRO A 24 -13.87 0.58 -14.97
C PRO A 24 -14.30 0.59 -13.49
N ASP A 25 -15.42 -0.05 -13.17
CA ASP A 25 -15.93 -0.13 -11.80
C ASP A 25 -15.16 -1.17 -10.97
N SER A 26 -14.70 -2.26 -11.61
CA SER A 26 -13.81 -3.26 -10.99
C SER A 26 -12.50 -2.62 -10.54
N ASP A 27 -11.90 -1.75 -11.37
CA ASP A 27 -10.66 -1.05 -11.01
C ASP A 27 -10.84 -0.04 -9.88
N LYS A 28 -11.98 0.67 -9.86
CA LYS A 28 -12.32 1.57 -8.74
C LYS A 28 -12.48 0.77 -7.45
N LEU A 29 -13.17 -0.37 -7.51
CA LEU A 29 -13.35 -1.24 -6.35
C LEU A 29 -12.03 -1.80 -5.85
N LEU A 30 -11.17 -2.30 -6.75
CA LEU A 30 -9.82 -2.75 -6.40
C LEU A 30 -9.02 -1.63 -5.74
N ALA A 31 -9.06 -0.41 -6.29
CA ALA A 31 -8.37 0.73 -5.70
C ALA A 31 -8.88 1.08 -4.29
N MET A 32 -10.19 1.03 -4.06
CA MET A 32 -10.78 1.24 -2.73
C MET A 32 -10.36 0.15 -1.74
N ILE A 33 -10.33 -1.11 -2.18
CA ILE A 33 -9.89 -2.24 -1.35
C ILE A 33 -8.41 -2.09 -0.99
N VAL A 34 -7.54 -1.78 -1.95
CA VAL A 34 -6.10 -1.61 -1.69
C VAL A 34 -5.84 -0.44 -0.74
N ALA A 35 -6.57 0.67 -0.88
CA ALA A 35 -6.50 1.77 0.08
C ALA A 35 -6.89 1.32 1.50
N LEU A 36 -7.99 0.57 1.64
CA LEU A 36 -8.42 0.02 2.92
C LEU A 36 -7.41 -0.98 3.51
N VAL A 37 -6.79 -1.83 2.69
CA VAL A 37 -5.72 -2.74 3.11
C VAL A 37 -4.52 -1.96 3.66
N GLY A 38 -4.16 -0.83 3.05
CA GLY A 38 -3.14 0.08 3.57
C GLY A 38 -3.46 0.58 4.97
N GLU A 39 -4.68 1.07 5.20
CA GLU A 39 -5.13 1.50 6.53
C GLU A 39 -5.08 0.35 7.56
N VAL A 40 -5.49 -0.86 7.16
CA VAL A 40 -5.42 -2.06 8.02
C VAL A 40 -3.97 -2.42 8.36
N SER A 41 -3.04 -2.27 7.41
CA SER A 41 -1.60 -2.49 7.65
C SER A 41 -1.07 -1.54 8.71
N VAL A 42 -1.40 -0.25 8.61
CA VAL A 42 -1.00 0.78 9.60
C VAL A 42 -1.58 0.45 10.98
N VAL A 43 -2.85 0.04 11.06
CA VAL A 43 -3.47 -0.37 12.33
C VAL A 43 -2.76 -1.58 12.93
N LYS A 44 -2.40 -2.58 12.12
CA LYS A 44 -1.68 -3.77 12.59
C LYS A 44 -0.30 -3.40 13.16
N GLU A 45 0.46 -2.53 12.46
CA GLU A 45 1.76 -2.06 12.95
C GLU A 45 1.63 -1.24 14.22
N ARG A 46 0.59 -0.40 14.33
CA ARG A 46 0.33 0.34 15.56
C ARG A 46 0.05 -0.60 16.73
N LEU A 47 -0.75 -1.65 16.53
CA LEU A 47 -1.03 -2.67 17.54
C LEU A 47 0.24 -3.42 17.97
N ASP A 48 1.09 -3.80 17.02
CA ASP A 48 2.40 -4.37 17.31
C ASP A 48 3.27 -3.42 18.15
N THR A 49 3.28 -2.12 17.84
CA THR A 49 3.95 -1.12 18.70
C THR A 49 3.38 -1.11 20.13
N HIS A 50 2.06 -1.21 20.30
CA HIS A 50 1.44 -1.30 21.62
C HIS A 50 1.95 -2.53 22.40
N GLU A 51 1.99 -3.70 21.76
CA GLU A 51 2.46 -4.95 22.36
C GLU A 51 3.95 -4.86 22.76
N ARG A 52 4.79 -4.27 21.90
CA ARG A 52 6.22 -4.09 22.17
C ARG A 52 6.50 -3.08 23.28
N LEU A 53 5.75 -1.98 23.33
CA LEU A 53 5.83 -1.03 24.44
C LEU A 53 5.41 -1.70 25.76
N ALA A 54 4.34 -2.49 25.75
CA ALA A 54 3.90 -3.24 26.91
C ALA A 54 4.96 -4.26 27.38
N ALA A 55 5.61 -4.97 26.45
CA ALA A 55 6.71 -5.89 26.76
C ALA A 55 7.92 -5.18 27.40
N ARG A 56 8.12 -3.89 27.08
CA ARG A 56 9.15 -3.02 27.69
C ARG A 56 8.69 -2.39 29.02
N GLY A 57 7.49 -2.74 29.51
CA GLY A 57 6.91 -2.15 30.72
C GLY A 57 6.48 -0.69 30.57
N LYS A 58 6.35 -0.20 29.32
CA LYS A 58 5.95 1.18 29.01
C LYS A 58 4.44 1.25 28.77
N VAL A 59 3.83 2.34 29.20
CA VAL A 59 2.43 2.66 28.86
C VAL A 59 2.40 3.15 27.42
N ALA A 60 1.58 2.52 26.58
CA ALA A 60 1.43 2.91 25.18
C ALA A 60 0.53 4.16 25.05
N THR A 61 1.10 5.32 25.34
CA THR A 61 0.49 6.63 25.05
C THR A 61 0.66 6.97 23.57
N ALA A 62 -0.09 7.96 23.07
CA ALA A 62 0.09 8.45 21.70
C ALA A 62 1.56 8.83 21.44
N ASP A 63 2.16 9.62 22.32
CA ASP A 63 3.55 10.07 22.17
C ASP A 63 4.56 8.91 22.20
N GLU A 64 4.38 7.90 23.06
CA GLU A 64 5.29 6.74 23.08
C GLU A 64 5.20 5.90 21.81
N ILE A 65 4.00 5.82 21.20
CA ILE A 65 3.80 5.11 19.94
C ILE A 65 4.43 5.86 18.77
N GLU A 66 4.21 7.18 18.67
CA GLU A 66 4.78 8.00 17.59
C GLU A 66 6.31 8.09 17.66
N ASN A 67 6.89 8.01 18.87
CA ASN A 67 8.34 8.03 19.07
C ASN A 67 8.97 6.63 19.12
N TYR A 68 8.18 5.57 18.92
CA TYR A 68 8.71 4.21 18.89
C TYR A 68 9.57 4.01 17.64
N ALA A 69 10.87 3.78 17.85
CA ALA A 69 11.80 3.40 16.79
C ALA A 69 11.95 1.86 16.78
N PRO A 70 11.41 1.16 15.76
CA PRO A 70 11.69 -0.26 15.56
C PRO A 70 13.17 -0.47 15.22
N ASP A 71 13.71 -1.61 15.65
CA ASP A 71 15.01 -2.10 15.20
C ASP A 71 14.86 -2.91 13.89
N ALA A 72 15.97 -3.40 13.36
CA ALA A 72 15.98 -4.11 12.08
C ALA A 72 15.14 -5.40 12.11
N ASP A 73 15.17 -6.14 13.22
CA ASP A 73 14.42 -7.38 13.37
C ASP A 73 12.90 -7.10 13.36
N VAL A 74 12.47 -6.04 14.06
CA VAL A 74 11.06 -5.59 14.04
C VAL A 74 10.63 -5.18 12.63
N GLU A 75 11.47 -4.46 11.90
CA GLU A 75 11.16 -4.04 10.53
C GLU A 75 11.02 -5.23 9.58
N ASP A 76 11.92 -6.22 9.70
CA ASP A 76 11.85 -7.45 8.90
C ASP A 76 10.57 -8.25 9.19
N GLU A 77 10.17 -8.36 10.46
CA GLU A 77 8.90 -8.99 10.85
C GLU A 77 7.69 -8.26 10.26
N ARG A 78 7.68 -6.92 10.33
CA ARG A 78 6.62 -6.09 9.76
C ARG A 78 6.56 -6.21 8.24
N GLU A 79 7.70 -6.27 7.58
CA GLU A 79 7.77 -6.45 6.14
C GLU A 79 7.21 -7.82 5.72
N ALA A 80 7.63 -8.89 6.40
CA ALA A 80 7.09 -10.23 6.15
C ALA A 80 5.57 -10.27 6.32
N TRP A 81 5.02 -9.54 7.31
CA TRP A 81 3.58 -9.43 7.49
C TRP A 81 2.88 -8.67 6.37
N ARG A 82 3.47 -7.55 5.92
CA ARG A 82 2.94 -6.74 4.81
C ARG A 82 2.91 -7.56 3.52
N VAL A 83 4.01 -8.21 3.16
CA VAL A 83 4.09 -9.11 2.00
C VAL A 83 3.02 -10.19 2.09
N ALA A 84 2.93 -10.90 3.21
CA ALA A 84 1.93 -11.95 3.37
C ALA A 84 0.48 -11.43 3.33
N MET A 85 0.23 -10.19 3.77
CA MET A 85 -1.09 -9.55 3.66
C MET A 85 -1.44 -9.27 2.20
N LEU A 86 -0.51 -8.67 1.45
CA LEU A 86 -0.70 -8.39 0.03
C LEU A 86 -0.87 -9.69 -0.76
N ASP A 87 -0.07 -10.72 -0.48
CA ASP A 87 -0.20 -12.03 -1.11
C ASP A 87 -1.61 -12.61 -0.92
N ARG A 88 -2.16 -12.56 0.29
CA ARG A 88 -3.52 -13.07 0.55
C ARG A 88 -4.59 -12.29 -0.22
N VAL A 89 -4.43 -10.98 -0.33
CA VAL A 89 -5.38 -10.09 -1.03
C VAL A 89 -5.29 -10.29 -2.55
N PHE A 90 -4.08 -10.37 -3.10
CA PHE A 90 -3.85 -10.45 -4.55
C PHE A 90 -3.83 -11.87 -5.11
N ARG A 91 -3.78 -12.90 -4.27
CA ARG A 91 -3.76 -14.32 -4.69
C ARG A 91 -4.80 -14.67 -5.73
N ILE A 92 -6.01 -14.11 -5.64
CA ILE A 92 -7.09 -14.40 -6.61
C ILE A 92 -6.72 -13.90 -8.01
N ILE A 93 -6.11 -12.71 -8.10
CA ILE A 93 -5.71 -12.10 -9.37
C ILE A 93 -4.53 -12.86 -9.99
N SER A 94 -3.57 -13.31 -9.17
CA SER A 94 -2.44 -14.13 -9.63
C SER A 94 -2.90 -15.51 -10.12
N ALA A 95 -3.74 -16.20 -9.34
CA ALA A 95 -4.20 -17.55 -9.66
C ALA A 95 -5.04 -17.60 -10.95
N THR A 96 -5.87 -16.58 -11.22
CA THR A 96 -6.67 -16.52 -12.45
C THR A 96 -5.80 -16.33 -13.69
N ARG A 97 -4.78 -15.47 -13.60
CA ARG A 97 -3.86 -15.24 -14.72
C ARG A 97 -3.07 -16.50 -15.10
N ASP A 98 -2.58 -17.24 -14.12
CA ASP A 98 -1.85 -18.49 -14.37
C ASP A 98 -2.76 -19.55 -15.02
N MET A 99 -4.05 -19.57 -14.70
CA MET A 99 -5.02 -20.46 -15.35
C MET A 99 -5.31 -20.05 -16.80
N ASP A 100 -5.46 -18.75 -17.08
CA ASP A 100 -5.72 -18.24 -18.44
C ASP A 100 -4.52 -18.44 -19.37
N ASP A 101 -3.29 -18.26 -18.87
CA ASP A 101 -2.04 -18.57 -19.60
C ASP A 101 -1.88 -20.10 -19.83
N SER A 102 -2.42 -20.96 -18.95
CA SER A 102 -2.37 -22.42 -19.12
C SER A 102 -3.40 -22.99 -20.10
N THR A 103 -4.46 -22.23 -20.41
CA THR A 103 -5.56 -22.65 -21.29
C THR A 103 -5.38 -22.15 -22.73
N SER A 104 -4.33 -21.38 -23.00
CA SER A 104 -4.03 -20.77 -24.29
C SER A 104 -2.92 -21.49 -25.11
N VAL A 105 -2.64 -22.76 -24.79
CA VAL A 105 -1.74 -23.66 -25.56
C VAL A 105 -2.51 -24.75 -26.28
#